data_AF-A0A2H3B7A7-F1
#
_entry.id   AF-A0A2H3B7A7-F1
#
_cell.length_a   1.000
_cell.length_b   1.000
_cell.length_c   1.000
_cell.angle_alpha   90.00
_cell.angle_beta   90.00
_cell.angle_gamma   90.00
#
_symmetry.space_group_name_H-M   'P 1'
#
loop_
_entity.id
_entity.type
_entity.pdbx_description
1 polymer ?
#
loop_
_entity_poly.entity_id
_entity_poly.type
_entity_poly.pdbx_seq_one_letter_code
_entity_poly.pdbx_strand_id
1 'polypeptide(L)'
;MSTPWSSSGSLPSDRIKPRHAAQSQKQKQKQKPQPRAQPQPRAPKSKQLISLESFQTATTLLPDPKGGCFCQAREDPLSPYTPACLTCGLVLCSLNLPQHACPHCHQPPPNREALIVRLQGEIDELEKREEEERERARKAVGAFPALGGGGGSGRATPTPPPSQHKVLSVNSKTKKVTVSSYTNTPVHSRPETPAEEEPLRVPPPPSEVLYAKRKVDPSRPFANYVGEAARYVPDKIKGKGKGKGKENEAGPS
;
A
#
# COMPACT_ATOMS: atom_id res chain seq x y z
N MET A 1 5.96 -54.76 -57.45
CA MET A 1 6.53 -53.56 -56.81
C MET A 1 5.90 -53.45 -55.43
N SER A 2 6.68 -53.72 -54.38
CA SER A 2 6.23 -53.82 -52.98
C SER A 2 6.70 -52.58 -52.21
N THR A 3 5.79 -51.90 -51.51
CA THR A 3 6.08 -50.68 -50.72
C THR A 3 6.45 -51.03 -49.27
N PRO A 4 7.42 -50.34 -48.63
CA PRO A 4 8.10 -50.81 -47.42
C PRO A 4 7.43 -50.48 -46.06
N TRP A 5 6.11 -50.24 -45.98
CA TRP A 5 5.49 -49.76 -44.72
C TRP A 5 4.34 -50.61 -44.15
N SER A 6 4.10 -51.83 -44.66
CA SER A 6 3.23 -52.79 -43.98
C SER A 6 4.06 -53.79 -43.17
N SER A 7 4.68 -53.32 -42.09
CA SER A 7 5.25 -54.20 -41.06
C SER A 7 4.60 -53.88 -39.72
N SER A 8 3.90 -54.88 -39.24
CA SER A 8 3.16 -54.97 -38.00
C SER A 8 4.07 -54.74 -36.78
N GLY A 9 4.23 -53.48 -36.39
CA GLY A 9 4.91 -53.09 -35.16
C GLY A 9 3.93 -53.05 -34.00
N SER A 10 3.86 -54.14 -33.23
CA SER A 10 3.26 -54.19 -31.89
C SER A 10 3.92 -53.14 -31.00
N LEU A 11 3.28 -51.98 -30.82
CA LEU A 11 3.65 -51.04 -29.77
C LEU A 11 3.19 -51.64 -28.43
N PRO A 12 4.09 -51.93 -27.47
CA PRO A 12 3.67 -52.31 -26.13
C PRO A 12 2.98 -51.09 -25.53
N SER A 13 1.65 -51.20 -25.38
CA SER A 13 0.84 -50.29 -24.59
C SER A 13 1.47 -50.18 -23.21
N ASP A 14 2.10 -49.04 -22.93
CA ASP A 14 2.72 -48.73 -21.65
C ASP A 14 1.60 -48.70 -20.60
N ARG A 15 1.49 -49.83 -19.92
CA ARG A 15 0.39 -50.23 -19.05
C ARG A 15 0.64 -49.53 -17.73
N ILE A 16 0.17 -48.29 -17.62
CA ILE A 16 0.06 -47.59 -16.34
C ILE A 16 -0.72 -48.53 -15.41
N LYS A 17 -0.02 -49.13 -14.44
CA LYS A 17 -0.64 -50.02 -13.46
C LYS A 17 -1.68 -49.21 -12.68
N PRO A 18 -2.96 -49.61 -12.64
CA PRO A 18 -3.91 -48.99 -11.74
C PRO A 18 -3.39 -49.19 -10.30
N ARG A 19 -3.13 -48.07 -9.64
CA ARG A 19 -2.71 -48.03 -8.25
C ARG A 19 -3.89 -48.49 -7.41
N HIS A 20 -3.87 -49.75 -6.99
CA HIS A 20 -4.87 -50.30 -6.08
C HIS A 20 -4.89 -49.45 -4.81
N ALA A 21 -6.02 -48.78 -4.57
CA ALA A 21 -6.31 -48.15 -3.30
C ALA A 21 -6.30 -49.24 -2.22
N ALA A 22 -5.37 -49.11 -1.27
CA ALA A 22 -5.32 -49.97 -0.11
C ALA A 22 -6.65 -49.84 0.65
N GLN A 23 -7.40 -50.95 0.69
CA GLN A 23 -8.55 -51.10 1.56
C GLN A 23 -8.07 -50.92 3.01
N SER A 24 -8.55 -49.86 3.65
CA SER A 24 -8.38 -49.62 5.08
C SER A 24 -9.12 -50.73 5.83
N GLN A 25 -8.35 -51.59 6.49
CA GLN A 25 -8.89 -52.55 7.43
C GLN A 25 -9.58 -51.79 8.59
N LYS A 26 -10.84 -52.15 8.83
CA LYS A 26 -11.60 -51.76 10.03
C LYS A 26 -10.87 -52.27 11.27
N GLN A 27 -10.21 -51.37 12.00
CA GLN A 27 -9.89 -51.59 13.41
C GLN A 27 -10.80 -50.74 14.28
N LYS A 28 -11.48 -51.45 15.17
CA LYS A 28 -12.46 -51.03 16.14
C LYS A 28 -11.73 -50.39 17.32
N GLN A 29 -11.74 -49.06 17.43
CA GLN A 29 -11.25 -48.36 18.63
C GLN A 29 -12.24 -47.30 19.11
N LYS A 30 -12.86 -47.65 20.25
CA LYS A 30 -13.10 -46.87 21.47
C LYS A 30 -13.22 -45.34 21.30
N GLN A 31 -14.44 -44.87 21.56
CA GLN A 31 -14.86 -43.47 21.62
C GLN A 31 -13.95 -42.63 22.54
N LYS A 32 -13.42 -41.53 21.97
CA LYS A 32 -12.90 -40.35 22.67
C LYS A 32 -13.53 -39.10 22.00
N PRO A 33 -13.76 -38.00 22.73
CA PRO A 33 -14.73 -36.97 22.39
C PRO A 33 -14.29 -36.12 21.19
N GLN A 34 -15.30 -35.58 20.51
CA GLN A 34 -15.19 -34.69 19.35
C GLN A 34 -14.06 -33.65 19.51
N PRO A 35 -13.15 -33.52 18.52
CA PRO A 35 -12.38 -32.31 18.40
C PRO A 35 -13.34 -31.19 17.97
N ARG A 36 -13.47 -30.18 18.83
CA ARG A 36 -13.92 -28.84 18.44
C ARG A 36 -13.26 -28.48 17.11
N ALA A 37 -14.06 -27.95 16.19
CA ALA A 37 -13.61 -27.34 14.94
C ALA A 37 -12.33 -26.52 15.22
N GLN A 38 -11.18 -27.05 14.81
CA GLN A 38 -9.97 -26.25 14.77
C GLN A 38 -10.24 -25.12 13.78
N PRO A 39 -10.04 -23.85 14.17
CA PRO A 39 -10.04 -22.78 13.19
C PRO A 39 -8.99 -23.15 12.15
N GLN A 40 -9.37 -23.12 10.87
CA GLN A 40 -8.44 -23.41 9.78
C GLN A 40 -7.14 -22.62 9.99
N PRO A 41 -5.96 -23.22 9.75
CA PRO A 41 -4.71 -22.49 9.85
C PRO A 41 -4.81 -21.30 8.90
N ARG A 42 -4.97 -20.10 9.47
CA ARG A 42 -4.97 -18.87 8.70
C ARG A 42 -3.64 -18.87 7.94
N ALA A 43 -3.72 -18.73 6.63
CA ALA A 43 -2.53 -18.59 5.79
C ALA A 43 -1.62 -17.50 6.36
N PRO A 44 -0.28 -17.60 6.17
CA PRO A 44 0.66 -16.66 6.76
C PRO A 44 0.28 -15.23 6.35
N LYS A 45 -0.05 -14.39 7.34
CA LYS A 45 -0.30 -12.95 7.15
C LYS A 45 0.94 -12.32 6.52
N SER A 46 0.76 -11.27 5.71
CA SER A 46 1.92 -10.52 5.24
C SER A 46 2.70 -9.92 6.42
N LYS A 47 4.00 -9.70 6.19
CA LYS A 47 4.88 -9.01 7.15
C LYS A 47 4.35 -7.61 7.50
N GLN A 48 3.64 -6.96 6.57
CA GLN A 48 3.05 -5.65 6.77
C GLN A 48 1.89 -5.70 7.77
N LEU A 49 0.95 -6.63 7.60
CA LEU A 49 -0.14 -6.82 8.57
C LEU A 49 0.39 -7.14 9.98
N ILE A 50 1.39 -8.02 10.06
CA ILE A 50 2.03 -8.35 11.35
C ILE A 50 2.66 -7.10 11.98
N SER A 51 3.29 -6.24 11.17
CA SER A 51 3.86 -4.98 11.66
C SER A 51 2.81 -3.98 12.11
N LEU A 52 1.64 -3.92 11.46
CA LEU A 52 0.57 -3.01 11.88
C LEU A 52 -0.14 -3.50 13.15
N GLU A 53 -0.32 -4.82 13.27
CA GLU A 53 -0.89 -5.45 14.47
C GLU A 53 0.01 -5.28 15.70
N SER A 54 1.34 -5.26 15.52
CA SER A 54 2.27 -5.02 16.62
C SER A 54 2.12 -3.62 17.20
N PHE A 55 1.80 -2.61 16.37
CA PHE A 55 1.54 -1.24 16.83
C PHE A 55 0.29 -1.11 17.72
N GLN A 56 -0.69 -2.00 17.58
CA GLN A 56 -1.87 -1.99 18.45
C GLN A 56 -1.59 -2.61 19.81
N THR A 57 -0.81 -3.68 19.86
CA THR A 57 -0.61 -4.51 21.05
C THR A 57 0.45 -3.97 22.00
N ALA A 58 1.50 -3.36 21.46
CA ALA A 58 2.45 -2.61 22.27
C ALA A 58 1.86 -1.23 22.52
N THR A 59 1.08 -1.07 23.59
CA THR A 59 0.70 0.27 24.02
C THR A 59 1.15 0.49 25.44
N THR A 60 2.45 0.71 25.56
CA THR A 60 3.08 0.99 26.82
C THR A 60 3.37 2.48 26.89
N LEU A 61 3.02 3.11 28.01
CA LEU A 61 3.58 4.41 28.40
C LEU A 61 5.10 4.32 28.66
N LEU A 62 5.70 3.17 28.37
CA LEU A 62 7.11 2.93 28.58
C LEU A 62 7.89 3.56 27.43
N PRO A 63 9.09 4.08 27.73
CA PRO A 63 10.04 4.44 26.69
C PRO A 63 10.39 3.21 25.84
N ASP A 64 10.83 3.45 24.61
CA ASP A 64 11.36 2.40 23.74
C ASP A 64 12.50 1.66 24.47
N PRO A 65 12.50 0.32 24.55
CA PRO A 65 13.59 -0.45 25.14
C PRO A 65 14.96 -0.17 24.49
N LYS A 66 14.98 0.33 23.24
CA LYS A 66 16.21 0.74 22.54
C LYS A 66 16.61 2.20 22.82
N GLY A 67 15.83 2.93 23.63
CA GLY A 67 16.08 4.33 23.98
C GLY A 67 15.57 5.36 22.97
N GLY A 68 14.98 4.93 21.85
CA GLY A 68 14.50 5.80 20.77
C GLY A 68 15.61 6.42 19.91
N CYS A 69 15.23 7.09 18.80
CA CYS A 69 16.16 7.83 17.94
C CYS A 69 16.04 9.35 18.17
N PHE A 70 17.18 10.03 18.27
CA PHE A 70 17.28 11.49 18.39
C PHE A 70 17.76 12.18 17.10
N CYS A 71 17.74 11.44 15.99
CA CYS A 71 18.22 11.86 14.67
C CYS A 71 17.40 13.00 14.02
N GLN A 72 16.23 13.38 14.58
CA GLN A 72 15.34 14.41 14.03
C GLN A 72 15.00 14.19 12.54
N ALA A 73 14.88 12.92 12.13
CA ALA A 73 14.65 12.51 10.74
C ALA A 73 15.72 13.00 9.72
N ARG A 74 16.97 13.20 10.18
CA ARG A 74 18.11 13.50 9.28
C ARG A 74 18.71 12.24 8.65
N GLU A 75 18.68 11.13 9.38
CA GLU A 75 19.23 9.84 8.95
C GLU A 75 18.13 8.90 8.47
N ASP A 76 17.06 8.77 9.26
CA ASP A 76 15.90 7.95 8.97
C ASP A 76 14.73 8.78 8.43
N PRO A 77 13.83 8.19 7.62
CA PRO A 77 12.65 8.89 7.14
C PRO A 77 11.74 9.34 8.29
N LEU A 78 10.99 10.41 8.06
CA LEU A 78 10.01 10.93 9.01
C LEU A 78 8.97 9.85 9.37
N SER A 79 8.57 9.77 10.65
CA SER A 79 7.53 8.83 11.07
C SER A 79 6.22 9.12 10.31
N PRO A 80 5.61 8.13 9.64
CA PRO A 80 4.38 8.34 8.86
C PRO A 80 3.16 8.58 9.76
N TYR A 81 3.22 8.12 11.01
CA TYR A 81 2.11 8.14 11.95
C TYR A 81 2.23 9.28 12.98
N THR A 82 3.46 9.59 13.39
CA THR A 82 3.75 10.57 14.46
C THR A 82 4.97 11.40 14.10
N PRO A 83 4.90 12.31 13.10
CA PRO A 83 6.07 13.03 12.59
C PRO A 83 6.73 13.96 13.62
N ALA A 84 5.98 14.44 14.62
CA ALA A 84 6.49 15.25 15.71
C ALA A 84 5.74 14.99 17.02
N CYS A 85 6.42 15.14 18.14
CA CYS A 85 5.78 15.19 19.45
C CYS A 85 5.12 16.55 19.64
N LEU A 86 3.79 16.61 19.82
CA LEU A 86 3.11 17.91 20.01
C LEU A 86 3.35 18.52 21.40
N THR A 87 3.93 17.78 22.34
CA THR A 87 4.22 18.29 23.68
C THR A 87 5.55 19.05 23.73
N CYS A 88 6.62 18.48 23.18
CA CYS A 88 7.96 19.08 23.21
C CYS A 88 8.51 19.51 21.85
N GLY A 89 7.79 19.25 20.75
CA GLY A 89 8.20 19.63 19.40
C GLY A 89 9.30 18.76 18.78
N LEU A 90 9.72 17.66 19.42
CA LEU A 90 10.74 16.78 18.87
C LEU A 90 10.23 16.12 17.57
N VAL A 91 10.98 16.28 16.47
CA VAL A 91 10.74 15.58 15.20
C VAL A 91 11.13 14.11 15.34
N LEU A 92 10.20 13.21 15.02
CA LEU A 92 10.35 11.77 15.20
C LEU A 92 10.52 11.07 13.84
N CYS A 93 11.57 10.27 13.70
CA CYS A 93 11.76 9.40 12.55
C CYS A 93 11.01 8.07 12.67
N SER A 94 11.06 7.24 11.62
CA SER A 94 10.44 5.92 11.53
C SER A 94 10.89 4.91 12.59
N LEU A 95 12.09 5.07 13.17
CA LEU A 95 12.55 4.24 14.28
C LEU A 95 11.79 4.52 15.58
N ASN A 96 11.29 5.74 15.75
CA ASN A 96 10.46 6.10 16.89
C ASN A 96 9.02 5.66 16.64
N LEU A 97 8.73 4.42 17.01
CA LEU A 97 7.40 3.84 16.79
C LEU A 97 6.32 4.56 17.62
N PRO A 98 5.10 4.73 17.07
CA PRO A 98 4.01 5.46 17.74
C PRO A 98 3.51 4.78 19.03
N GLN A 99 3.83 3.51 19.22
CA GLN A 99 3.54 2.74 20.43
C GLN A 99 4.31 3.21 21.68
N HIS A 100 5.47 3.84 21.50
CA HIS A 100 6.36 4.22 22.58
C HIS A 100 6.17 5.70 22.95
N ALA A 101 6.46 6.00 24.22
CA ALA A 101 6.48 7.39 24.68
C ALA A 101 7.61 8.18 24.02
N CYS A 102 7.43 9.50 23.87
CA CYS A 102 8.46 10.38 23.32
C CYS A 102 9.78 10.23 24.10
N PRO A 103 10.93 10.05 23.42
CA PRO A 103 12.20 9.82 24.12
C PRO A 103 12.72 11.07 24.84
N HIS A 104 12.18 12.26 24.56
CA HIS A 104 12.60 13.52 25.21
C HIS A 104 11.74 13.92 26.41
N CYS A 105 10.40 13.82 26.30
CA CYS A 105 9.49 14.25 27.37
C CYS A 105 8.69 13.11 28.02
N HIS A 106 8.87 11.87 27.55
CA HIS A 106 8.16 10.67 28.00
C HIS A 106 6.63 10.76 27.96
N GLN A 107 6.10 11.70 27.18
CA GLN A 107 4.66 11.82 26.94
C GLN A 107 4.24 10.89 25.79
N PRO A 108 3.06 10.24 25.89
CA PRO A 108 2.51 9.48 24.78
C PRO A 108 2.15 10.41 23.61
N PRO A 109 2.05 9.88 22.38
CA PRO A 109 1.61 10.69 21.26
C PRO A 109 0.16 11.17 21.47
N PRO A 110 -0.13 12.43 21.14
CA PRO A 110 -1.48 12.98 21.20
C PRO A 110 -2.38 12.32 20.15
N ASN A 111 -3.69 12.30 20.40
CA ASN A 111 -4.69 11.67 19.53
C ASN A 111 -4.44 10.18 19.26
N ARG A 112 -3.94 9.46 20.27
CA ARG A 112 -3.68 8.02 20.19
C ARG A 112 -4.90 7.22 19.71
N GLU A 113 -6.10 7.57 20.17
CA GLU A 113 -7.33 6.90 19.74
C GLU A 113 -7.58 7.07 18.23
N ALA A 114 -7.39 8.28 17.71
CA ALA A 114 -7.52 8.53 16.27
C ALA A 114 -6.46 7.75 15.46
N LEU A 115 -5.25 7.61 16.01
CA LEU A 115 -4.20 6.81 15.40
C LEU A 115 -4.56 5.32 15.36
N ILE A 116 -5.12 4.79 16.45
CA ILE A 116 -5.58 3.39 16.50
C ILE A 116 -6.67 3.16 15.45
N VAL A 117 -7.65 4.07 15.33
CA VAL A 117 -8.71 3.96 14.32
C VAL A 117 -8.14 3.98 12.90
N ARG A 118 -7.16 4.85 12.63
CA ARG A 118 -6.48 4.88 11.33
C ARG A 118 -5.73 3.58 11.04
N LEU A 119 -4.98 3.06 12.01
CA LEU A 119 -4.25 1.79 11.87
C LEU A 119 -5.21 0.61 11.66
N GLN A 120 -6.36 0.61 12.34
CA GLN A 120 -7.42 -0.38 12.12
C GLN A 120 -7.95 -0.32 10.69
N GLY A 121 -8.25 0.87 10.18
CA GLY A 121 -8.67 1.04 8.78
C GLY A 121 -7.62 0.54 7.78
N GLU A 122 -6.33 0.85 8.01
CA GLU A 122 -5.24 0.36 7.15
C GLU A 122 -5.09 -1.17 7.21
N ILE A 123 -5.30 -1.79 8.37
CA ILE A 123 -5.30 -3.25 8.52
C ILE A 123 -6.48 -3.86 7.76
N ASP A 124 -7.69 -3.35 7.95
CA ASP A 124 -8.90 -3.87 7.29
C ASP A 124 -8.80 -3.76 5.77
N GLU A 125 -8.27 -2.65 5.26
CA GLU A 125 -8.03 -2.45 3.83
C GLU A 125 -7.00 -3.43 3.26
N LEU A 126 -5.91 -3.69 4.00
CA LEU A 126 -4.89 -4.65 3.59
C LEU A 126 -5.41 -6.09 3.65
N GLU A 127 -6.15 -6.46 4.68
CA GLU A 127 -6.78 -7.78 4.78
C GLU A 127 -7.74 -8.03 3.61
N LYS A 128 -8.58 -7.04 3.26
CA LYS A 128 -9.47 -7.12 2.11
C LYS A 128 -8.70 -7.28 0.80
N ARG A 129 -7.62 -6.51 0.60
CA ARG A 129 -6.78 -6.61 -0.60
C ARG A 129 -6.13 -7.99 -0.73
N GLU A 130 -5.61 -8.53 0.38
CA GLU A 130 -5.02 -9.87 0.41
C GLU A 130 -6.07 -10.97 0.14
N GLU A 131 -7.28 -10.82 0.64
CA GLU A 131 -8.38 -11.75 0.37
C GLU A 131 -8.79 -11.73 -1.10
N GLU A 132 -8.96 -10.55 -1.70
CA GLU A 132 -9.25 -10.41 -3.12
C GLU A 132 -8.15 -11.01 -4.01
N GLU A 133 -6.87 -10.77 -3.68
CA GLU A 133 -5.75 -11.35 -4.41
C GLU A 133 -5.74 -12.88 -4.28
N ARG A 134 -6.00 -13.41 -3.09
CA ARG A 134 -6.13 -14.85 -2.85
C ARG A 134 -7.29 -15.44 -3.65
N GLU A 135 -8.42 -14.76 -3.73
CA GLU A 135 -9.56 -15.22 -4.52
C GLU A 135 -9.23 -15.23 -6.02
N ARG A 136 -8.55 -14.18 -6.52
CA ARG A 136 -8.05 -14.14 -7.91
C ARG A 136 -7.07 -15.28 -8.20
N ALA A 137 -6.13 -15.54 -7.29
CA ALA A 137 -5.18 -16.65 -7.43
C ALA A 137 -5.88 -18.02 -7.44
N ARG A 138 -6.89 -18.22 -6.59
CA ARG A 138 -7.71 -19.46 -6.59
C ARG A 138 -8.47 -19.64 -7.90
N LYS A 139 -9.07 -18.57 -8.42
CA LYS A 139 -9.75 -18.59 -9.73
C LYS A 139 -8.76 -18.90 -10.87
N ALA A 140 -7.54 -18.38 -10.81
CA ALA A 140 -6.51 -18.65 -11.81
C ALA A 140 -5.96 -20.09 -11.77
N VAL A 141 -5.76 -20.67 -10.58
CA VAL A 141 -5.28 -22.06 -10.43
C VAL A 141 -6.40 -23.07 -10.73
N GLY A 142 -7.65 -22.74 -10.41
CA GLY A 142 -8.82 -23.54 -10.77
C GLY A 142 -9.25 -23.40 -12.22
N ALA A 143 -8.74 -22.41 -12.95
CA ALA A 143 -8.93 -22.30 -14.38
C ALA A 143 -8.11 -23.40 -15.06
N PHE A 144 -8.81 -24.40 -15.59
CA PHE A 144 -8.20 -25.37 -16.50
C PHE A 144 -7.49 -24.58 -17.61
N PRO A 145 -6.22 -24.89 -17.96
CA PRO A 145 -5.56 -24.24 -19.07
C PRO A 145 -6.50 -24.33 -20.27
N ALA A 146 -7.00 -23.19 -20.75
CA ALA A 146 -7.89 -23.18 -21.90
C ALA A 146 -7.08 -23.74 -23.07
N LEU A 147 -7.22 -25.05 -23.30
CA LEU A 147 -6.74 -25.69 -24.51
C LEU A 147 -7.43 -24.92 -25.63
N GLY A 148 -6.65 -24.20 -26.44
CA GLY A 148 -7.14 -23.41 -27.54
C GLY A 148 -8.00 -24.27 -28.48
N GLY A 149 -9.29 -24.31 -28.21
CA GLY A 149 -10.33 -25.01 -28.95
C GLY A 149 -11.44 -24.02 -29.15
N GLY A 150 -11.65 -23.63 -30.40
CA GLY A 150 -12.36 -22.42 -30.79
C GLY A 150 -13.84 -22.36 -30.38
N GLY A 151 -14.33 -21.11 -30.39
CA GLY A 151 -15.74 -20.78 -30.45
C GLY A 151 -16.25 -20.00 -29.24
N GLY A 152 -16.60 -18.73 -29.46
CA GLY A 152 -17.60 -18.06 -28.64
C GLY A 152 -17.12 -16.85 -27.83
N SER A 153 -17.04 -15.70 -28.50
CA SER A 153 -17.54 -14.39 -28.06
C SER A 153 -17.31 -13.96 -26.60
N GLY A 154 -16.41 -12.98 -26.42
CA GLY A 154 -16.58 -11.98 -25.36
C GLY A 154 -15.32 -11.51 -24.65
N ARG A 155 -14.70 -10.47 -25.22
CA ARG A 155 -13.97 -9.39 -24.53
C ARG A 155 -12.52 -9.63 -24.06
N ALA A 156 -11.65 -8.83 -24.69
CA ALA A 156 -10.37 -8.28 -24.25
C ALA A 156 -9.26 -9.27 -23.86
N THR A 157 -8.56 -9.78 -24.87
CA THR A 157 -7.22 -10.33 -24.71
C THR A 157 -6.13 -9.24 -24.82
N PRO A 158 -5.06 -9.36 -24.02
CA PRO A 158 -3.85 -8.56 -24.17
C PRO A 158 -3.12 -8.92 -25.47
N THR A 159 -2.50 -7.92 -26.08
CA THR A 159 -1.76 -7.98 -27.34
C THR A 159 -0.73 -9.13 -27.34
N PRO A 160 -0.81 -10.11 -28.26
CA PRO A 160 0.20 -11.15 -28.40
C PRO A 160 1.50 -10.57 -29.00
N PRO A 161 2.69 -11.10 -28.66
CA PRO A 161 3.94 -10.69 -29.28
C PRO A 161 3.94 -11.00 -30.78
N PRO A 162 4.62 -10.20 -31.61
CA PRO A 162 4.53 -10.29 -33.07
C PRO A 162 4.99 -11.68 -33.55
N SER A 163 4.04 -12.48 -34.04
CA SER A 163 4.31 -13.80 -34.59
C SER A 163 5.00 -13.64 -35.95
N GLN A 164 6.31 -13.89 -35.98
CA GLN A 164 7.05 -14.03 -37.24
C GLN A 164 6.70 -15.39 -37.86
N HIS A 165 5.83 -15.39 -38.87
CA HIS A 165 5.50 -16.62 -39.60
C HIS A 165 6.68 -17.02 -40.49
N LYS A 166 7.30 -18.17 -40.17
CA LYS A 166 8.32 -18.80 -41.01
C LYS A 166 7.65 -19.85 -41.88
N VAL A 167 7.58 -19.60 -43.18
CA VAL A 167 7.00 -20.55 -44.14
C VAL A 167 8.14 -21.37 -44.74
N LEU A 168 8.09 -22.68 -44.52
CA LEU A 168 8.98 -23.64 -45.18
C LEU A 168 8.31 -24.08 -46.47
N SER A 169 8.85 -23.65 -47.61
CA SER A 169 8.41 -24.12 -48.92
C SER A 169 9.39 -25.16 -49.45
N VAL A 170 8.88 -26.28 -49.96
CA VAL A 170 9.71 -27.32 -50.57
C VAL A 170 9.41 -27.33 -52.05
N ASN A 171 10.41 -27.05 -52.88
CA ASN A 171 10.25 -27.07 -54.33
C ASN A 171 10.26 -28.52 -54.81
N SER A 172 9.12 -29.01 -55.32
CA SER A 172 8.93 -30.40 -55.70
C SER A 172 9.83 -30.88 -56.85
N LYS A 173 10.32 -29.97 -57.70
CA LYS A 173 11.24 -30.31 -58.81
C LYS A 173 12.70 -30.39 -58.40
N THR A 174 13.13 -29.60 -57.42
CA THR A 174 14.55 -29.55 -57.00
C THR A 174 14.80 -30.13 -55.62
N LYS A 175 13.73 -30.55 -54.90
CA LYS A 175 13.74 -31.04 -53.51
C LYS A 175 14.45 -30.12 -52.51
N LYS A 176 14.71 -28.86 -52.90
CA LYS A 176 15.34 -27.86 -52.04
C LYS A 176 14.27 -27.23 -51.16
N VAL A 177 14.58 -27.13 -49.87
CA VAL A 177 13.75 -26.47 -48.88
C VAL A 177 14.17 -25.02 -48.80
N THR A 178 13.25 -24.10 -49.02
CA THR A 178 13.46 -22.66 -48.93
C THR A 178 12.63 -22.10 -47.78
N VAL A 179 13.32 -21.50 -46.80
CA VAL A 179 12.68 -20.86 -45.64
C VAL A 179 12.48 -19.39 -45.98
N SER A 180 11.23 -18.96 -46.09
CA SER A 180 10.88 -17.56 -46.32
C SER A 180 10.31 -16.98 -45.03
N SER A 181 11.02 -16.02 -44.44
CA SER A 181 10.54 -15.26 -43.29
C SER A 181 9.90 -13.96 -43.76
N TYR A 182 8.59 -13.80 -43.54
CA TYR A 182 7.88 -12.55 -43.79
C TYR A 182 7.79 -11.76 -42.49
N THR A 183 8.58 -10.71 -42.37
CA THR A 183 8.49 -9.76 -41.26
C THR A 183 7.47 -8.70 -41.64
N ASN A 184 6.21 -8.92 -41.28
CA ASN A 184 5.18 -7.90 -41.42
C ASN A 184 5.40 -6.89 -40.29
N THR A 185 6.04 -5.76 -40.57
CA THR A 185 6.15 -4.65 -39.62
C THR A 185 4.84 -3.87 -39.67
N PRO A 186 3.97 -3.96 -38.65
CA PRO A 186 2.83 -3.06 -38.57
C PRO A 186 3.35 -1.63 -38.39
N VAL A 187 2.99 -0.75 -39.32
CA VAL A 187 3.09 0.70 -39.12
C VAL A 187 2.18 1.02 -37.94
N HIS A 188 2.77 1.36 -36.79
CA HIS A 188 2.04 1.81 -35.61
C HIS A 188 1.31 3.12 -35.95
N SER A 189 0.02 3.02 -36.28
CA SER A 189 -0.89 4.14 -36.08
C SER A 189 -0.95 4.42 -34.58
N ARG A 190 -0.38 5.56 -34.22
CA ARG A 190 -0.38 6.14 -32.88
C ARG A 190 -1.85 6.29 -32.41
N PRO A 191 -2.27 5.64 -31.32
CA PRO A 191 -3.58 5.93 -30.75
C PRO A 191 -3.61 7.37 -30.21
N GLU A 192 -4.69 8.09 -30.52
CA GLU A 192 -4.99 9.37 -29.89
C GLU A 192 -5.13 9.15 -28.39
N THR A 193 -4.19 9.74 -27.64
CA THR A 193 -4.26 9.88 -26.19
C THR A 193 -5.53 10.66 -25.84
N PRO A 194 -6.35 10.20 -24.87
CA PRO A 194 -7.38 11.02 -24.27
C PRO A 194 -6.74 12.33 -23.82
N ALA A 195 -7.36 13.46 -24.18
CA ALA A 195 -6.92 14.78 -23.76
C ALA A 195 -6.91 14.81 -22.22
N GLU A 196 -5.72 14.65 -21.65
CA GLU A 196 -5.44 14.86 -20.25
C GLU A 196 -5.73 16.34 -20.00
N GLU A 197 -6.76 16.60 -19.19
CA GLU A 197 -7.14 17.95 -18.77
C GLU A 197 -5.92 18.58 -18.10
N GLU A 198 -5.23 19.48 -18.84
CA GLU A 198 -3.98 20.07 -18.42
C GLU A 198 -4.21 20.70 -17.04
N PRO A 199 -3.53 20.23 -15.97
CA PRO A 199 -3.76 20.73 -14.64
C PRO A 199 -3.55 22.23 -14.67
N LEU A 200 -4.60 22.99 -14.31
CA LEU A 200 -4.62 24.45 -14.35
C LEU A 200 -3.33 24.97 -13.71
N ARG A 201 -2.40 25.45 -14.55
CA ARG A 201 -1.13 25.97 -14.07
C ARG A 201 -1.43 27.15 -13.16
N VAL A 202 -1.05 27.01 -11.89
CA VAL A 202 -1.08 28.13 -10.95
C VAL A 202 -0.28 29.26 -11.58
N PRO A 203 -0.85 30.47 -11.74
CA PRO A 203 -0.11 31.58 -12.33
C PRO A 203 1.18 31.81 -11.53
N PRO A 204 2.27 32.22 -12.20
CA PRO A 204 3.51 32.55 -11.50
C PRO A 204 3.19 33.60 -10.42
N PRO A 205 3.82 33.49 -9.24
CA PRO A 205 3.61 34.48 -8.19
C PRO A 205 3.94 35.88 -8.74
N PRO A 206 3.22 36.93 -8.29
CA PRO A 206 3.48 38.29 -8.74
C PRO A 206 4.95 38.65 -8.49
N SER A 207 5.60 39.23 -9.50
CA SER A 207 7.02 39.60 -9.43
C SER A 207 7.32 40.67 -8.39
N GLU A 208 6.29 41.43 -7.99
CA GLU A 208 6.39 42.48 -6.99
C GLU A 208 5.95 41.94 -5.62
N VAL A 209 6.94 41.58 -4.80
CA VAL A 209 6.71 41.31 -3.38
C VAL A 209 6.44 42.65 -2.70
N LEU A 210 5.27 42.84 -2.11
CA LEU A 210 4.94 44.05 -1.35
C LEU A 210 5.82 44.12 -0.10
N TYR A 211 6.82 45.00 -0.12
CA TYR A 211 7.65 45.32 1.04
C TYR A 211 7.33 46.72 1.59
N ALA A 212 7.55 46.91 2.87
CA ALA A 212 7.42 48.22 3.50
C ALA A 212 8.55 49.14 3.01
N LYS A 213 8.20 50.25 2.34
CA LYS A 213 9.17 51.29 1.91
C LYS A 213 9.63 52.22 3.05
N ARG A 214 9.06 52.06 4.26
CA ARG A 214 9.37 52.91 5.42
C ARG A 214 10.59 52.35 6.17
N LYS A 215 11.40 53.24 6.76
CA LYS A 215 12.51 52.86 7.63
C LYS A 215 11.95 52.20 8.90
N VAL A 216 12.58 51.11 9.34
CA VAL A 216 12.22 50.40 10.57
C VAL A 216 12.44 51.32 11.77
N ASP A 217 11.43 51.51 12.61
CA ASP A 217 11.56 52.24 13.87
C ASP A 217 12.35 51.39 14.88
N PRO A 218 13.48 51.88 15.42
CA PRO A 218 14.26 51.14 16.42
C PRO A 218 13.50 50.87 17.72
N SER A 219 12.48 51.67 18.04
CA SER A 219 11.65 51.45 19.23
C SER A 219 10.66 50.30 19.05
N ARG A 220 10.36 49.89 17.81
CA ARG A 220 9.39 48.85 17.46
C ARG A 220 9.89 48.02 16.27
N PRO A 221 10.97 47.23 16.44
CA PRO A 221 11.59 46.47 15.35
C PRO A 221 10.66 45.42 14.72
N PHE A 222 9.64 44.97 15.47
CA PHE A 222 8.66 43.97 15.02
C PHE A 222 7.34 44.57 14.54
N ALA A 223 7.23 45.90 14.41
CA ALA A 223 6.01 46.50 13.86
C ALA A 223 5.84 46.13 12.38
N ASN A 224 4.66 45.67 12.00
CA ASN A 224 4.35 45.40 10.60
C ASN A 224 4.07 46.73 9.89
N TYR A 225 4.96 47.12 8.98
CA TYR A 225 4.86 48.35 8.19
C TYR A 225 4.20 48.11 6.81
N VAL A 226 3.71 46.88 6.55
CA VAL A 226 3.01 46.51 5.32
C VAL A 226 1.50 46.65 5.57
N GLY A 227 0.89 47.72 5.04
CA GLY A 227 -0.56 48.00 5.15
C GLY A 227 -0.94 49.15 6.09
N GLU A 228 -2.24 49.46 6.18
CA GLU A 228 -2.77 50.37 7.21
C GLU A 228 -2.53 49.77 8.59
N ALA A 229 -2.08 50.60 9.54
CA ALA A 229 -1.67 50.18 10.88
C ALA A 229 -2.69 49.22 11.50
N ALA A 230 -2.22 48.03 11.92
CA ALA A 230 -3.07 47.04 12.56
C ALA A 230 -3.86 47.69 13.72
N ARG A 231 -5.17 47.83 13.53
CA ARG A 231 -6.06 48.38 14.56
C ARG A 231 -6.31 47.28 15.56
N TYR A 232 -5.78 47.43 16.77
CA TYR A 232 -6.12 46.53 17.87
C TYR A 232 -7.63 46.58 18.10
N VAL A 233 -8.29 45.45 17.84
CA VAL A 233 -9.68 45.22 18.22
C VAL A 233 -9.61 44.49 19.56
N PRO A 234 -9.82 45.17 20.70
CA PRO A 234 -9.89 44.48 21.98
C PRO A 234 -10.99 43.43 21.93
N ASP A 235 -10.68 42.23 22.42
CA ASP A 235 -11.69 41.23 22.67
C ASP A 235 -12.77 41.84 23.54
N LYS A 236 -14.04 41.70 23.13
CA LYS A 236 -15.18 42.05 23.99
C LYS A 236 -15.15 41.09 25.16
N ILE A 237 -14.45 41.46 26.23
CA ILE A 237 -14.48 40.78 27.51
C ILE A 237 -15.95 40.78 27.93
N LYS A 238 -16.64 39.65 27.75
CA LYS A 238 -17.98 39.45 28.27
C LYS A 238 -17.87 39.58 29.77
N GLY A 239 -18.33 40.72 30.30
CA GLY A 239 -18.42 40.97 31.72
C GLY A 239 -19.13 39.81 32.42
N LYS A 240 -18.36 39.03 33.16
CA LYS A 240 -18.87 38.03 34.10
C LYS A 240 -18.16 38.27 35.43
N GLY A 241 -18.96 38.65 36.42
CA GLY A 241 -18.57 38.60 37.82
C GLY A 241 -18.33 39.96 38.45
N LYS A 242 -19.43 40.63 38.84
CA LYS A 242 -19.45 41.48 40.03
C LYS A 242 -19.04 40.61 41.23
N GLY A 243 -17.75 40.51 41.50
CA GLY A 243 -17.22 40.02 42.77
C GLY A 243 -17.31 41.14 43.80
N LYS A 244 -18.43 41.21 44.52
CA LYS A 244 -18.49 41.89 45.82
C LYS A 244 -17.57 41.12 46.76
N GLY A 245 -16.44 41.71 47.15
CA GLY A 245 -15.47 41.09 48.05
C GLY A 245 -14.71 42.14 48.86
N LYS A 246 -15.39 42.66 49.89
CA LYS A 246 -14.90 43.27 51.13
C LYS A 246 -13.55 44.00 51.09
N GLU A 247 -13.64 45.32 51.22
CA GLU A 247 -12.70 46.14 51.99
C GLU A 247 -12.49 45.49 53.37
N ASN A 248 -11.25 45.19 53.71
CA ASN A 248 -10.80 45.16 55.09
C ASN A 248 -9.80 46.31 55.23
N GLU A 249 -10.29 47.42 55.75
CA GLU A 249 -9.50 48.38 56.49
C GLU A 249 -8.94 47.71 57.75
N ALA A 250 -7.62 47.69 57.87
CA ALA A 250 -6.84 47.79 59.12
C ALA A 250 -5.40 47.98 58.63
N GLY A 251 -4.81 49.17 58.67
CA GLY A 251 -4.63 49.99 59.86
C GLY A 251 -3.18 49.78 60.32
N PRO A 252 -2.26 50.74 60.12
CA PRO A 252 -0.86 50.60 60.46
C PRO A 252 -0.61 50.89 61.95
N SER A 253 0.25 50.09 62.59
CA SER A 253 1.07 50.47 63.75
C SER A 253 2.28 49.55 63.82
#